data_AF-A0A354HU81-F1
#
_entry.id   AF-A0A354HU81-F1
#
_cell.length_a   1.000
_cell.length_b   1.000
_cell.length_c   1.000
_cell.angle_alpha   90.00
_cell.angle_beta   90.00
_cell.angle_gamma   90.00
#
_symmetry.space_group_name_H-M   'P 1'
#
loop_
_entity.id
_entity.type
_entity.pdbx_description
1 polymer ?
#
loop_
_entity_poly.entity_id
_entity_poly.type
_entity_poly.pdbx_seq_one_letter_code
_entity_poly.pdbx_strand_id
1 'polypeptide(L)'
;LYRAPYSQTWVEKNWRWAMDRIAKKVKETRDESFERQADGITVNRTKAIAHLGSAALDNEENYLLAKLMRSLGIVNMDHHARL
;
A
#
# COMPACT_ATOMS: atom_id res chain seq x y z
N LEU A 1 1.12 3.42 17.45
CA LEU A 1 2.29 2.69 17.99
C LEU A 1 3.19 2.24 16.84
N TYR A 2 4.50 2.17 17.03
CA TYR A 2 5.49 1.65 16.07
C TYR A 2 6.26 0.47 16.66
N ARG A 3 6.50 -0.56 15.85
CA ARG A 3 7.34 -1.70 16.19
C ARG A 3 8.51 -1.77 15.22
N ALA A 4 9.73 -1.63 15.74
CA ALA A 4 10.94 -1.75 14.94
C ALA A 4 11.20 -3.21 14.52
N PRO A 5 11.93 -3.45 13.42
CA PRO A 5 12.42 -4.78 13.08
C PRO A 5 13.10 -5.44 14.29
N TYR A 6 12.81 -6.71 14.52
CA TYR A 6 13.33 -7.51 15.64
C TYR A 6 12.94 -7.04 17.06
N SER A 7 12.15 -5.96 17.20
CA SER A 7 11.65 -5.52 18.50
C SER A 7 10.50 -6.42 19.01
N GLN A 8 10.44 -6.59 20.32
CA GLN A 8 9.32 -7.24 21.02
C GLN A 8 8.35 -6.23 21.64
N THR A 9 8.67 -4.94 21.62
CA THR A 9 7.88 -3.87 22.25
C THR A 9 7.40 -2.84 21.24
N TRP A 10 6.28 -2.21 21.58
CA TRP A 10 5.70 -1.08 20.87
C TRP A 10 6.20 0.23 21.45
N VAL A 11 6.40 1.22 20.59
CA VAL A 11 6.82 2.57 20.97
C VAL A 11 5.79 3.58 20.47
N GLU A 12 5.39 4.51 21.32
CA GLU A 12 4.53 5.61 20.91
C GLU A 12 5.27 6.58 19.98
N LYS A 13 4.59 6.98 18.90
CA LYS A 13 5.09 7.90 17.89
C LYS A 13 3.96 8.82 17.48
N ASN A 14 4.30 10.08 17.20
CA ASN A 14 3.32 11.03 16.70
C ASN A 14 2.89 10.69 15.25
N TRP A 15 1.74 11.24 14.86
CA TRP A 15 1.14 11.00 13.55
C TRP A 15 2.04 11.40 12.37
N ARG A 16 2.72 12.55 12.46
CA ARG A 16 3.59 13.03 11.38
C ARG A 16 4.74 12.05 11.12
N TRP A 17 5.39 11.60 12.18
CA TRP A 17 6.45 10.59 12.09
C TRP A 17 5.95 9.30 11.44
N ALA A 18 4.75 8.83 11.81
CA ALA A 18 4.18 7.61 11.26
C ALA A 18 3.88 7.74 9.77
N MET A 19 3.24 8.84 9.36
CA MET A 19 2.90 9.11 7.96
C MET A 19 4.14 9.25 7.08
N ASP A 20 5.14 10.02 7.51
CA ASP A 20 6.39 10.20 6.77
C ASP A 20 7.14 8.87 6.60
N ARG A 21 7.14 8.03 7.65
CA ARG A 21 7.79 6.72 7.61
C ARG A 21 7.11 5.76 6.63
N ILE A 22 5.77 5.71 6.64
CA ILE A 22 4.98 4.87 5.73
C ILE A 22 5.16 5.36 4.29
N ALA A 23 5.05 6.66 4.04
CA ALA A 23 5.23 7.24 2.70
C ALA A 23 6.62 6.94 2.13
N LYS A 24 7.69 7.09 2.94
CA LYS A 24 9.05 6.72 2.53
C LYS A 24 9.16 5.25 2.13
N LYS A 25 8.57 4.34 2.92
CA LYS A 25 8.59 2.90 2.62
C LYS A 25 7.81 2.54 1.36
N VAL A 26 6.62 3.11 1.19
CA VAL A 26 5.81 2.94 -0.02
C VAL A 26 6.57 3.42 -1.25
N LYS A 27 7.20 4.60 -1.18
CA LYS A 27 7.99 5.15 -2.29
C LYS A 27 9.19 4.29 -2.62
N GLU A 28 10.01 3.94 -1.61
CA GLU A 28 11.19 3.07 -1.77
C GLU A 28 10.81 1.76 -2.48
N THR A 29 9.85 1.01 -1.93
CA THR A 29 9.43 -0.27 -2.51
C THR A 29 8.82 -0.12 -3.89
N ARG A 30 8.00 0.92 -4.12
CA ARG A 30 7.39 1.16 -5.43
C ARG A 30 8.46 1.45 -6.48
N ASP A 31 9.38 2.37 -6.21
CA ASP A 31 10.39 2.79 -7.18
C ASP A 31 11.35 1.64 -7.53
N GLU A 32 11.71 0.80 -6.55
CA GLU A 32 12.54 -0.39 -6.76
C GLU A 32 11.87 -1.46 -7.60
N SER A 33 10.52 -1.52 -7.61
CA SER A 33 9.77 -2.64 -8.18
C SER A 33 8.77 -2.25 -9.27
N PHE A 34 8.80 -1.01 -9.77
CA PHE A 34 7.79 -0.52 -10.71
C PHE A 34 8.04 -1.07 -12.13
N GLU A 35 7.11 -1.88 -12.63
CA GLU A 35 7.08 -2.37 -14.00
C GLU A 35 6.39 -1.31 -14.89
N ARG A 36 7.14 -0.63 -15.75
CA ARG A 36 6.55 0.26 -16.77
C ARG A 36 5.97 -0.53 -17.94
N GLN A 37 6.69 -1.56 -18.38
CA GLN A 37 6.30 -2.45 -19.47
C GLN A 37 6.51 -3.92 -19.07
N ALA A 38 5.70 -4.81 -19.65
CA ALA A 38 5.88 -6.25 -19.62
C ALA A 38 5.52 -6.79 -21.02
N ASP A 39 6.37 -7.62 -21.60
CA ASP A 39 6.16 -8.23 -22.93
C ASP A 39 5.86 -7.20 -24.04
N GLY A 40 6.52 -6.03 -23.98
CA GLY A 40 6.31 -4.93 -24.93
C GLY A 40 5.01 -4.13 -24.72
N ILE A 41 4.18 -4.49 -23.73
CA ILE A 41 2.92 -3.82 -23.39
C ILE A 41 3.14 -2.91 -22.19
N THR A 42 2.60 -1.69 -22.23
CA THR A 42 2.61 -0.78 -21.07
C THR A 42 1.68 -1.31 -19.98
N VAL A 43 2.23 -1.52 -18.77
CA VAL A 43 1.48 -2.07 -17.62
C VAL A 43 1.43 -1.13 -16.42
N ASN A 44 2.42 -0.25 -16.24
CA ASN A 44 2.50 0.75 -15.15
C ASN A 44 2.05 0.23 -13.77
N ARG A 45 2.69 -0.83 -13.28
CA ARG A 45 2.28 -1.54 -12.05
C ARG A 45 3.43 -1.84 -11.10
N THR A 46 3.12 -2.13 -9.84
CA THR A 46 4.00 -2.81 -8.88
C THR A 46 3.31 -4.06 -8.34
N LYS A 47 4.06 -5.16 -8.26
CA LYS A 47 3.63 -6.42 -7.63
C LYS A 47 4.22 -6.63 -6.22
N ALA A 48 5.12 -5.76 -5.77
CA ALA A 48 5.81 -5.89 -4.48
C ALA A 48 4.97 -5.40 -3.29
N ILE A 49 3.83 -4.77 -3.56
CA ILE A 49 2.90 -4.25 -2.55
C ILE A 49 1.55 -4.91 -2.78
N ALA A 50 0.87 -5.29 -1.70
CA ALA A 50 -0.49 -5.80 -1.72
C ALA A 50 -1.37 -5.06 -0.71
N HIS A 51 -2.67 -4.95 -1.01
CA HIS A 51 -3.66 -4.36 -0.11
C HIS A 51 -4.82 -5.33 0.11
N LEU A 52 -5.13 -5.60 1.37
CA LEU A 52 -6.32 -6.32 1.79
C LEU A 52 -7.28 -5.31 2.41
N GLY A 53 -8.31 -4.97 1.63
CA GLY A 53 -9.29 -3.92 1.93
C GLY A 53 -10.55 -4.45 2.59
N SER A 54 -11.48 -3.56 2.88
CA SER A 54 -12.51 -3.86 3.86
C SER A 54 -13.92 -3.46 3.48
N ALA A 55 -14.84 -4.44 3.60
CA ALA A 55 -16.28 -4.22 3.58
C ALA A 55 -16.79 -3.47 4.82
N ALA A 56 -15.91 -3.23 5.81
CA ALA A 56 -16.24 -2.50 7.04
C ALA A 56 -16.01 -0.98 6.94
N LEU A 57 -15.51 -0.48 5.81
CA LEU A 57 -15.32 0.95 5.57
C LEU A 57 -16.49 1.55 4.80
N ASP A 58 -16.68 2.86 4.94
CA ASP A 58 -17.70 3.59 4.19
C ASP A 58 -17.40 3.55 2.69
N ASN A 59 -18.43 3.79 1.87
CA ASN A 59 -18.29 3.74 0.41
C ASN A 59 -17.28 4.78 -0.10
N GLU A 60 -17.27 5.97 0.50
CA GLU A 60 -16.38 7.07 0.17
C GLU A 60 -14.92 6.72 0.50
N GLU A 61 -14.68 6.08 1.65
CA GLU A 61 -13.36 5.63 2.07
C GLU A 61 -12.84 4.52 1.15
N ASN A 62 -13.68 3.53 0.86
CA ASN A 62 -13.36 2.45 -0.07
C ASN A 62 -13.07 2.99 -1.49
N TYR A 63 -13.84 3.99 -1.94
CA TYR A 63 -13.60 4.66 -3.22
C TYR A 63 -12.23 5.36 -3.26
N LEU A 64 -11.87 6.07 -2.18
CA LEU A 64 -10.57 6.72 -2.06
C LEU A 64 -9.41 5.73 -1.97
N LEU A 65 -9.54 4.66 -1.18
CA LEU A 65 -8.54 3.59 -1.08
C LEU A 65 -8.30 2.94 -2.44
N ALA A 66 -9.37 2.61 -3.15
CA ALA A 66 -9.28 2.01 -4.47
C ALA A 66 -8.53 2.89 -5.48
N LYS A 67 -8.73 4.21 -5.41
CA LYS A 67 -8.00 5.18 -6.25
C LYS A 67 -6.55 5.33 -5.82
N LEU A 68 -6.27 5.38 -4.53
CA LEU A 68 -4.91 5.48 -4.00
C LEU A 68 -4.06 4.27 -4.37
N MET A 69 -4.57 3.05 -4.17
CA MET A 69 -3.81 1.83 -4.49
C MET A 69 -3.52 1.74 -5.99
N ARG A 70 -4.51 2.02 -6.84
CA ARG A 70 -4.32 1.99 -8.30
C ARG A 70 -3.41 3.11 -8.80
N SER A 71 -3.45 4.31 -8.22
CA SER A 71 -2.55 5.40 -8.63
C SER A 71 -1.09 5.10 -8.29
N LEU A 72 -0.84 4.31 -7.24
CA LEU A 72 0.47 3.77 -6.90
C LEU A 72 0.89 2.61 -7.83
N GLY A 73 -0.01 2.10 -8.68
CA GLY A 73 0.23 0.96 -9.58
C GLY A 73 0.05 -0.40 -8.90
N ILE A 74 -0.57 -0.47 -7.72
CA ILE A 74 -0.77 -1.73 -7.00
C ILE A 74 -1.85 -2.54 -7.70
N VAL A 75 -1.53 -3.79 -8.06
CA VAL A 75 -2.45 -4.72 -8.72
C VAL A 75 -2.93 -5.85 -7.80
N ASN A 76 -2.16 -6.16 -6.76
CA ASN A 76 -2.51 -7.19 -5.78
C ASN A 76 -3.46 -6.60 -4.74
N MET A 77 -4.73 -6.47 -5.10
CA MET A 77 -5.79 -5.95 -4.24
C MET A 77 -6.87 -7.00 -4.04
N ASP A 78 -7.24 -7.26 -2.80
CA ASP A 78 -8.38 -8.12 -2.49
C ASP A 78 -9.15 -7.61 -1.26
N HIS A 79 -10.35 -8.14 -1.03
CA HIS A 79 -11.18 -7.84 0.14
C HIS A 79 -12.22 -8.95 0.38
N HIS A 80 -13.02 -8.79 1.42
CA HIS A 80 -14.04 -9.73 1.86
C HIS A 80 -14.94 -10.27 0.74
N ALA A 81 -15.42 -9.44 -0.20
CA ALA A 81 -16.42 -9.89 -1.19
C ALA A 81 -15.87 -10.81 -2.30
N ARG A 82 -14.60 -11.21 -2.24
CA ARG A 82 -14.04 -12.23 -3.13
C ARG A 82 -14.53 -13.64 -2.79
N LEU A 83 -14.88 -13.89 -1.53
CA LEU A 83 -15.45 -15.14 -1.03
C LEU A 83 -16.94 -14.95 -0.72
#